data_AF-A0A9D6RW00-F1
#
_entry.id   AF-A0A9D6RW00-F1
#
_cell.length_a   1.000
_cell.length_b   1.000
_cell.length_c   1.000
_cell.angle_alpha   90.00
_cell.angle_beta   90.00
_cell.angle_gamma   90.00
#
_symmetry.space_group_name_H-M   'P 1'
#
loop_
_entity.id
_entity.type
_entity.pdbx_description
1 polymer ?
#
loop_
_entity_poly.entity_id
_entity_poly.type
_entity_poly.pdbx_seq_one_letter_code
_entity_poly.pdbx_strand_id
1 'polypeptide(L)'
;MRSKRGLLVGILVAAGLCFGAILGTVAWSEPSGAEPIQLTRSPGDDQYPSWSPDGKLIAFESTRSGNSDIWVMAPDGSKLQKLTTYPGLDTWPTWSP
;
A
#
# COMPACT_ATOMS: atom_id res chain seq x y z
N MET A 1 24.46 -8.23 20.47
CA MET A 1 23.31 -7.37 20.84
C MET A 1 22.52 -7.07 19.56
N ARG A 2 21.47 -7.83 19.27
CA ARG A 2 20.62 -7.67 18.07
C ARG A 2 19.36 -6.90 18.47
N SER A 3 19.27 -5.63 18.11
CA SER A 3 18.00 -4.89 18.13
C SER A 3 17.55 -4.72 16.68
N LYS A 4 16.82 -5.71 16.17
CA LYS A 4 16.01 -5.58 14.95
C LYS A 4 14.55 -5.52 15.38
N ARG A 5 14.11 -4.35 15.85
CA ARG A 5 12.70 -4.05 16.04
C ARG A 5 12.25 -3.16 14.88
N GLY A 6 11.91 -3.81 13.78
CA GLY A 6 11.19 -3.24 12.65
C GLY A 6 10.23 -4.33 12.18
N LEU A 7 9.23 -4.62 13.01
CA LEU A 7 8.27 -5.69 12.75
C LEU A 7 7.03 -5.06 12.11
N LEU A 8 6.78 -5.46 10.86
CA LEU A 8 5.47 -5.60 10.21
C LEU A 8 4.57 -4.36 10.12
N VAL A 9 4.61 -3.63 9.01
CA VAL A 9 3.40 -3.34 8.21
C VAL A 9 3.81 -3.25 6.73
N GLY A 10 3.82 -4.41 6.08
CA GLY A 10 3.94 -4.54 4.63
C GLY A 10 3.12 -5.73 4.14
N ILE A 11 2.04 -6.06 4.84
CA ILE A 11 1.07 -7.07 4.40
C ILE A 11 0.08 -6.31 3.51
N LEU A 12 0.39 -6.18 2.22
CA LEU A 12 -0.63 -5.87 1.24
C LEU A 12 -1.46 -7.14 1.05
N VAL A 13 -2.51 -7.28 1.86
CA VAL A 13 -3.60 -8.18 1.51
C VAL A 13 -4.19 -7.62 0.22
N ALA A 14 -4.19 -8.42 -0.85
CA ALA A 14 -5.05 -8.19 -2.00
C ALA A 14 -6.50 -8.37 -1.53
N ALA A 15 -7.05 -7.34 -0.88
CA ALA A 15 -8.44 -7.31 -0.45
C ALA A 15 -9.02 -5.98 -0.92
N GLY A 16 -9.87 -6.06 -1.95
CA GLY A 16 -10.92 -5.07 -2.12
C GLY A 16 -11.71 -5.03 -0.81
N LEU A 17 -11.56 -3.94 -0.07
CA LEU A 17 -12.31 -3.71 1.16
C LEU A 17 -13.78 -3.42 0.79
N CYS A 18 -14.62 -4.44 0.76
CA CYS A 18 -16.07 -4.24 0.77
C CYS A 18 -16.48 -3.83 2.20
N PHE A 19 -16.68 -2.53 2.41
CA PHE A 19 -17.37 -2.03 3.60
C PHE A 19 -18.88 -2.16 3.40
N GLY A 20 -19.53 -3.03 4.15
CA GLY A 20 -20.98 -3.15 4.17
C GLY A 20 -21.45 -4.35 4.98
N ALA A 21 -21.64 -4.15 6.29
CA ALA A 21 -22.32 -5.13 7.14
C ALA A 21 -23.80 -5.23 6.72
N ILE A 22 -24.26 -6.45 6.40
CA ILE A 22 -25.69 -6.80 6.47
C ILE A 22 -25.80 -8.11 7.25
N LEU A 23 -26.73 -8.13 8.20
CA LEU A 23 -27.08 -9.24 9.08
C LEU A 23 -27.53 -10.46 8.27
N GLY A 24 -26.94 -11.63 8.58
CA GLY A 24 -27.39 -12.94 8.11
C GLY A 24 -26.37 -13.62 7.20
N THR A 25 -25.67 -14.62 7.75
CA THR A 25 -24.82 -15.61 7.04
C THR A 25 -24.12 -15.08 5.79
N VAL A 26 -22.96 -14.45 6.00
CA VAL A 26 -21.91 -14.46 4.98
C VAL A 26 -20.68 -15.01 5.68
N ALA A 27 -20.34 -16.25 5.37
CA ALA A 27 -19.04 -16.77 5.71
C ALA A 27 -18.01 -15.83 5.06
N TRP A 28 -17.19 -15.18 5.89
CA TRP A 28 -15.99 -14.52 5.41
C TRP A 28 -15.16 -15.61 4.74
N SER A 29 -15.09 -15.63 3.41
CA SER A 29 -14.02 -16.38 2.76
C SER A 29 -12.75 -15.58 3.01
N GLU A 30 -11.94 -16.03 3.96
CA GLU A 30 -10.55 -15.61 4.06
C GLU A 30 -9.93 -15.73 2.66
N PRO A 31 -9.17 -14.73 2.18
CA PRO A 31 -8.47 -14.86 0.92
C PRO A 31 -7.57 -16.10 1.00
N SER A 32 -7.89 -17.10 0.16
CA SER A 32 -7.30 -18.44 0.19
C SER A 32 -5.78 -18.39 0.03
N GLY A 33 -5.06 -18.55 1.14
CA GLY A 33 -3.68 -19.06 1.16
C GLY A 33 -2.62 -18.29 0.35
N ALA A 34 -2.82 -17.01 0.05
CA ALA A 34 -1.81 -16.22 -0.63
C ALA A 34 -0.73 -15.78 0.36
N GLU A 35 0.51 -16.23 0.15
CA GLU A 35 1.67 -15.78 0.91
C GLU A 35 1.88 -14.26 0.69
N PRO A 36 2.14 -13.47 1.74
CA PRO A 36 2.43 -12.05 1.60
C PRO A 36 3.63 -11.81 0.68
N ILE A 37 3.44 -10.99 -0.36
CA ILE A 37 4.52 -10.58 -1.26
C ILE A 37 5.00 -9.18 -0.86
N GLN A 38 6.29 -9.04 -0.59
CA GLN A 38 6.91 -7.75 -0.35
C GLN A 38 7.15 -7.00 -1.67
N LEU A 39 6.41 -5.90 -1.88
CA LEU A 39 6.52 -5.07 -3.09
C LEU A 39 7.54 -3.93 -2.97
N THR A 40 7.80 -3.41 -1.78
CA THR A 40 8.76 -2.32 -1.58
C THR A 40 10.01 -2.76 -0.83
N ARG A 41 11.17 -2.26 -1.26
CA ARG A 41 12.49 -2.56 -0.66
C ARG A 41 13.31 -1.28 -0.42
N SER A 42 12.64 -0.14 -0.27
CA SER A 42 13.30 1.14 -0.14
C SER A 42 13.87 1.32 1.28
N PRO A 43 14.93 2.13 1.46
CA PRO A 43 15.45 2.45 2.79
C PRO A 43 14.54 3.42 3.57
N GLY A 44 13.51 3.98 2.91
CA GLY A 44 12.52 4.85 3.53
C GLY A 44 11.26 4.08 3.97
N ASP A 45 10.44 4.75 4.76
CA ASP A 45 9.12 4.26 5.16
C ASP A 45 8.15 4.37 3.99
N ASP A 46 7.39 3.29 3.76
CA ASP A 46 6.33 3.23 2.75
C ASP A 46 4.99 3.00 3.47
N GLN A 47 4.06 3.96 3.36
CA GLN A 47 2.83 3.98 4.16
C GLN A 47 1.59 4.35 3.33
N TYR A 48 0.42 4.10 3.93
CA TYR A 48 -0.89 4.53 3.42
C TYR A 48 -1.16 4.16 1.95
N PRO A 49 -1.17 2.86 1.60
CA PRO A 49 -1.46 2.43 0.24
C PRO A 49 -2.94 2.69 -0.12
N SER A 50 -3.17 3.08 -1.36
CA SER A 50 -4.49 3.33 -1.96
C SER A 50 -4.53 2.79 -3.38
N TRP A 51 -5.49 1.92 -3.65
CA TRP A 51 -5.66 1.28 -4.95
C TRP A 51 -6.41 2.18 -5.93
N SER A 52 -5.98 2.20 -7.18
CA SER A 52 -6.75 2.83 -8.25
C SER A 52 -8.09 2.11 -8.45
N PRO A 53 -9.17 2.81 -8.85
CA PRO A 53 -10.48 2.18 -9.05
C PRO A 53 -10.47 1.05 -10.09
N ASP A 54 -9.55 1.10 -11.04
CA ASP A 54 -9.36 0.06 -12.07
C ASP A 54 -8.40 -1.08 -11.64
N GLY A 55 -7.87 -1.02 -10.42
CA GLY A 55 -6.99 -2.03 -9.83
C GLY A 55 -5.58 -2.11 -10.44
N LYS A 56 -5.21 -1.21 -11.35
CA LYS A 56 -3.93 -1.28 -12.08
C LYS A 56 -2.77 -0.60 -11.36
N LEU A 57 -3.05 0.26 -10.39
CA LEU A 57 -2.03 1.04 -9.69
C LEU A 57 -2.31 1.06 -8.19
N ILE A 58 -1.22 1.15 -7.43
CA ILE A 58 -1.21 1.39 -6.00
C ILE A 58 -0.47 2.72 -5.80
N ALA A 59 -1.15 3.72 -5.25
CA ALA A 59 -0.54 4.94 -4.75
C ALA A 59 -0.17 4.76 -3.29
N PHE A 60 0.97 5.27 -2.85
CA PHE A 60 1.42 5.17 -1.47
C PHE A 60 2.38 6.31 -1.13
N GLU A 61 2.47 6.65 0.14
CA GLU A 61 3.46 7.60 0.65
C GLU A 61 4.82 6.90 0.76
N SER A 62 5.90 7.57 0.36
CA SER A 62 7.25 7.10 0.61
C SER A 62 8.23 8.20 0.97
N THR A 63 9.09 7.93 1.97
CA THR A 63 10.21 8.80 2.35
C THR A 63 11.53 8.45 1.66
N ARG A 64 11.50 7.57 0.64
CA ARG A 64 12.70 7.09 -0.06
C ARG A 64 13.57 8.17 -0.71
N SER A 65 13.02 9.36 -0.95
CA SER A 65 13.72 10.53 -1.49
C SER A 65 14.20 11.53 -0.43
N GLY A 66 14.01 11.25 0.86
CA GLY A 66 14.38 12.13 1.97
C GLY A 66 13.24 13.02 2.50
N ASN A 67 12.11 13.09 1.80
CA ASN A 67 10.85 13.69 2.24
C ASN A 67 9.68 12.76 1.89
N SER A 68 8.52 12.92 2.55
CA SER A 68 7.30 12.18 2.19
C SER A 68 6.77 12.68 0.85
N ASP A 69 6.80 11.81 -0.15
CA ASP A 69 6.21 12.05 -1.46
C ASP A 69 5.20 10.95 -1.80
N ILE A 70 4.31 11.22 -2.74
CA ILE A 70 3.41 10.19 -3.28
C ILE A 70 4.11 9.45 -4.42
N TRP A 71 4.09 8.13 -4.33
CA TRP A 71 4.59 7.21 -5.34
C TRP A 71 3.46 6.33 -5.84
N VAL A 72 3.60 5.84 -7.07
CA VAL A 72 2.72 4.83 -7.65
C VAL A 72 3.52 3.64 -8.16
N MET A 73 2.92 2.46 -8.12
CA MET A 73 3.44 1.25 -8.75
C MET A 73 2.29 0.36 -9.22
N ALA A 74 2.60 -0.57 -10.12
CA ALA A 74 1.69 -1.65 -10.45
C ALA A 74 1.61 -2.69 -9.30
N PRO A 75 0.55 -3.51 -9.21
CA PRO A 75 0.37 -4.52 -8.17
C PRO A 75 1.46 -5.61 -8.10
N ASP A 76 2.21 -5.79 -9.20
CA ASP A 76 3.36 -6.70 -9.27
C ASP A 76 4.68 -6.04 -8.80
N GLY A 77 4.63 -4.77 -8.35
CA GLY A 77 5.78 -3.97 -7.95
C GLY A 77 6.53 -3.30 -9.10
N SER A 78 6.08 -3.49 -10.35
CA SER A 78 6.65 -2.82 -11.52
C SER A 78 6.15 -1.37 -11.66
N LYS A 79 6.71 -0.63 -12.63
CA LYS A 79 6.29 0.75 -12.98
C LYS A 79 6.31 1.73 -11.78
N LEU A 80 7.27 1.53 -10.88
CA LEU A 80 7.46 2.42 -9.76
C LEU A 80 7.80 3.84 -10.25
N GLN A 81 7.01 4.82 -9.83
CA GLN A 81 7.13 6.21 -10.27
C GLN A 81 6.81 7.16 -9.11
N LYS A 82 7.58 8.24 -9.01
CA LYS A 82 7.31 9.37 -8.11
C LYS A 82 6.29 10.31 -8.75
N LEU A 83 5.23 10.68 -8.03
CA LEU A 83 4.18 11.59 -8.53
C LEU A 83 4.35 13.02 -8.04
N THR A 84 4.80 13.22 -6.80
CA THR A 84 5.00 14.55 -6.24
C THR A 84 6.49 14.87 -6.08
N THR A 85 6.84 16.16 -6.12
CA THR A 85 8.23 16.62 -6.00
C THR A 85 8.33 17.88 -5.15
N TYR A 86 7.24 18.27 -4.49
CA TYR A 86 7.19 19.47 -3.71
C TYR A 86 8.01 19.27 -2.42
N PRO A 87 8.76 20.28 -1.93
CA PRO A 87 9.56 20.14 -0.70
C PRO A 87 8.74 19.91 0.58
N GLY A 88 7.43 20.09 0.53
CA GLY A 88 6.52 19.75 1.63
C GLY A 88 6.29 18.24 1.77
N LEU A 89 5.46 17.88 2.75
CA LEU A 89 5.03 16.50 2.94
C LEU A 89 3.77 16.25 2.11
N ASP A 90 3.81 15.22 1.28
CA ASP A 90 2.63 14.70 0.59
C ASP A 90 2.28 13.34 1.19
N THR A 91 1.11 13.24 1.82
CA THR A 91 0.68 12.07 2.61
C THR A 91 -0.75 11.66 2.27
N TRP A 92 -1.15 10.46 2.69
CA TRP A 92 -2.52 9.92 2.52
C TRP A 92 -3.10 10.04 1.10
N PRO A 93 -2.51 9.38 0.11
CA PRO A 93 -3.05 9.41 -1.24
C PRO A 93 -4.44 8.77 -1.30
N THR A 94 -5.34 9.40 -2.07
CA THR A 94 -6.63 8.83 -2.43
C THR A 94 -6.87 8.95 -3.92
N TRP A 95 -7.61 8.01 -4.49
CA TRP A 95 -8.04 8.05 -5.88
C TRP A 95 -9.48 8.57 -5.97
N SER A 96 -9.73 9.47 -6.92
CA SER A 96 -11.08 9.78 -7.39
C SER A 96 -11.34 9.02 -8.69
N PRO A 97 -12.55 8.45 -8.88
CA PRO A 97 -13.01 8.03 -10.20
C PRO A 97 -13.23 9.23 -11.14
#